data_AF-A0A6N6WNI1-F1
#
_entry.id   AF-A0A6N6WNI1-F1
#
_cell.length_a   1.000
_cell.length_b   1.000
_cell.length_c   1.000
_cell.angle_alpha   90.00
_cell.angle_beta   90.00
_cell.angle_gamma   90.00
#
_symmetry.space_group_name_H-M   'P 1'
#
loop_
_entity.id
_entity.type
_entity.pdbx_description
1 polymer ?
#
loop_
_entity_poly.entity_id
_entity_poly.type
_entity_poly.pdbx_seq_one_letter_code
_entity_poly.pdbx_strand_id
1 'polypeptide(L)'
;QMAFDLPVNLRTTQGFSSAFYGEEISESLFLQVLDDAGHRGDRSLEVMCHPAFIDNTIRQSAYCFPCLTELDVLTSASLKGAIAQRGYRLGSYRDV
;
A
#
# COMPACT_ATOMS: atom_id res chain seq x y z
N GLN A 1 -26.65 3.41 -2.91
CA GLN A 1 -25.34 3.90 -2.46
C GLN A 1 -25.60 4.88 -1.32
N MET A 2 -25.34 4.52 -0.06
CA MET A 2 -25.37 5.53 1.01
C MET A 2 -24.06 6.32 0.89
N ALA A 3 -24.16 7.57 0.44
CA ALA A 3 -23.08 8.52 0.64
C ALA A 3 -23.08 8.83 2.14
N PHE A 4 -22.02 8.42 2.84
CA PHE A 4 -21.80 8.88 4.19
C PHE A 4 -21.59 10.39 4.15
N ASP A 5 -22.29 11.15 4.98
CA ASP A 5 -22.05 12.59 5.20
C ASP A 5 -20.69 12.77 5.89
N LEU A 6 -19.61 12.62 5.12
CA LEU A 6 -18.27 12.89 5.59
C LEU A 6 -18.10 14.42 5.74
N PRO A 7 -17.39 14.89 6.78
CA PRO A 7 -17.08 16.30 6.91
C PRO A 7 -16.39 16.84 5.66
N VAL A 8 -16.82 18.01 5.17
CA VAL A 8 -16.25 18.66 3.97
C VAL A 8 -14.74 18.93 4.10
N ASN A 9 -14.24 19.03 5.34
CA ASN A 9 -12.85 19.26 5.68
C ASN A 9 -12.10 17.99 6.15
N LEU A 10 -12.66 16.79 5.92
CA LEU A 10 -11.97 15.55 6.23
C LEU A 10 -10.75 15.40 5.30
N ARG A 11 -9.55 15.42 5.88
CA ARG A 11 -8.30 15.19 5.16
C ARG A 11 -8.12 13.70 4.93
N THR A 12 -7.90 13.30 3.68
CA THR A 12 -7.63 11.93 3.25
C THR A 12 -6.75 11.94 2.02
N THR A 13 -6.09 10.82 1.72
CA THR A 13 -5.31 10.65 0.51
C THR A 13 -6.19 10.78 -0.72
N GLN A 14 -5.59 11.23 -1.83
CA GLN A 14 -6.31 11.40 -3.09
C GLN A 14 -6.59 10.05 -3.78
N GLY A 15 -5.63 9.13 -3.69
CA GLY A 15 -5.78 7.75 -4.15
C GLY A 15 -5.68 6.76 -3.00
N PHE A 16 -6.41 5.65 -3.14
CA PHE A 16 -6.29 4.45 -2.30
C PHE A 16 -6.15 3.23 -3.20
N SER A 17 -5.26 2.31 -2.85
CA SER A 17 -5.11 1.01 -3.51
C SER A 17 -5.07 -0.13 -2.51
N SER A 18 -5.94 -1.11 -2.74
CA SER A 18 -5.92 -2.41 -2.06
C SER A 18 -5.34 -3.53 -2.94
N ALA A 19 -4.73 -3.18 -4.06
CA ALA A 19 -4.29 -4.16 -5.06
C ALA A 19 -3.07 -4.99 -4.60
N PHE A 20 -2.28 -4.49 -3.64
CA PHE A 20 -1.18 -5.23 -3.02
C PHE A 20 -1.72 -6.20 -1.96
N TYR A 21 -2.57 -7.13 -2.39
CA TYR A 21 -3.22 -8.13 -1.54
C TYR A 21 -3.57 -9.39 -2.36
N GLY A 22 -3.45 -10.57 -1.77
CA GLY A 22 -3.74 -11.85 -2.41
C GLY A 22 -2.51 -12.75 -2.49
N GLU A 23 -2.48 -13.62 -3.49
CA GLU A 23 -1.40 -14.61 -3.64
C GLU A 23 -0.24 -14.10 -4.54
N GLU A 24 -0.49 -13.11 -5.40
CA GLU A 24 0.48 -12.65 -6.42
C GLU A 24 1.19 -11.34 -6.03
N ILE A 25 1.73 -11.31 -4.81
CA ILE A 25 2.40 -10.14 -4.25
C ILE A 25 3.83 -10.06 -4.76
N SER A 26 4.20 -8.92 -5.36
CA SER A 26 5.52 -8.70 -5.93
C SER A 26 5.93 -7.24 -5.94
N GLU A 27 7.23 -6.98 -6.04
CA GLU A 27 7.76 -5.63 -6.25
C GLU A 27 7.17 -5.00 -7.52
N SER A 28 7.04 -5.76 -8.61
CA SER A 28 6.42 -5.30 -9.86
C SER A 28 4.98 -4.86 -9.69
N LEU A 29 4.18 -5.61 -8.93
CA LEU A 29 2.79 -5.23 -8.61
C LEU A 29 2.77 -3.92 -7.83
N PHE A 30 3.63 -3.77 -6.83
CA PHE A 30 3.69 -2.53 -6.05
C PHE A 30 4.06 -1.32 -6.93
N LEU A 31 5.05 -1.48 -7.82
CA LEU A 31 5.46 -0.42 -8.74
C LEU A 31 4.36 -0.06 -9.74
N GLN A 32 3.61 -1.05 -10.23
CA GLN A 32 2.45 -0.81 -11.10
C GLN A 32 1.38 0.04 -10.38
N VAL A 33 1.11 -0.24 -9.10
CA VAL A 33 0.18 0.57 -8.29
C VAL A 33 0.61 2.03 -8.20
N LEU A 34 1.91 2.29 -8.07
CA LEU A 34 2.45 3.65 -8.09
C LEU A 34 2.29 4.29 -9.47
N ASP A 35 2.65 3.57 -10.53
CA ASP A 35 2.57 4.09 -11.90
C ASP A 35 1.12 4.42 -12.28
N ASP A 36 0.15 3.58 -11.90
CA ASP A 36 -1.28 3.82 -12.10
C ASP A 36 -1.79 5.06 -11.34
N ALA A 37 -1.32 5.29 -10.11
CA ALA A 37 -1.65 6.50 -9.36
C ALA A 37 -1.04 7.76 -9.99
N GLY A 38 0.21 7.66 -10.46
CA GLY A 38 0.86 8.72 -11.22
C GLY A 38 0.09 9.08 -12.49
N HIS A 39 -0.39 8.08 -13.24
CA HIS A 39 -1.20 8.29 -14.44
C HIS A 39 -2.55 8.96 -14.14
N ARG A 40 -3.17 8.67 -12.99
CA ARG A 40 -4.38 9.38 -12.53
C ARG A 40 -4.12 10.80 -12.05
N GLY A 41 -2.85 11.16 -11.79
CA GLY A 41 -2.45 12.47 -11.26
C GLY A 41 -2.60 12.58 -9.74
N ASP A 42 -2.68 11.45 -9.02
CA ASP A 42 -2.81 11.42 -7.56
C ASP A 42 -1.54 12.04 -6.92
N ARG A 43 -1.71 13.10 -6.12
CA ARG A 43 -0.61 13.76 -5.38
C ARG A 43 -0.34 13.13 -4.00
N SER A 44 -1.24 12.26 -3.56
CA SER A 44 -1.06 11.42 -2.36
C SER A 44 -1.75 10.10 -2.60
N LEU A 45 -1.08 9.01 -2.26
CA LEU A 45 -1.56 7.64 -2.44
C LEU A 45 -1.39 6.89 -1.12
N GLU A 46 -2.46 6.21 -0.71
CA GLU A 46 -2.40 5.17 0.31
C GLU A 46 -2.41 3.79 -0.36
N VAL A 47 -1.45 2.93 0.00
CA VAL A 47 -1.43 1.54 -0.42
C VAL A 47 -1.60 0.68 0.83
N MET A 48 -2.68 -0.08 0.86
CA MET A 48 -2.99 -1.00 1.94
C MET A 48 -2.06 -2.23 1.87
N CYS A 49 -1.60 -2.70 3.03
CA CYS A 49 -0.74 -3.88 3.18
C CYS A 49 -0.90 -4.51 4.57
N HIS A 50 -0.41 -5.73 4.74
CA HIS A 50 -0.46 -6.56 5.94
C HIS A 50 0.87 -7.32 6.22
N PRO A 51 2.05 -6.66 6.22
CA PRO A 51 3.30 -7.35 6.53
C PRO A 51 3.31 -7.83 8.00
N ALA A 52 3.70 -9.08 8.22
CA ALA A 52 3.80 -9.65 9.57
C ALA A 52 4.74 -10.86 9.62
N PHE A 53 5.36 -11.09 10.79
CA PHE A 53 5.97 -12.38 11.11
C PHE A 53 4.89 -13.39 11.52
N ILE A 54 5.14 -14.68 11.28
CA ILE A 54 4.19 -15.74 11.63
C ILE A 54 4.42 -16.19 13.07
N ASP A 55 3.43 -15.93 13.92
CA ASP A 55 3.28 -16.50 15.26
C ASP A 55 2.03 -17.40 15.35
N ASN A 56 1.69 -17.86 16.56
CA ASN A 56 0.51 -18.71 16.77
C ASN A 56 -0.82 -18.00 16.49
N THR A 57 -0.85 -16.67 16.60
CA THR A 57 -2.03 -15.85 16.33
C THR A 57 -2.20 -15.68 14.83
N ILE A 58 -1.13 -15.25 14.13
CA ILE A 58 -1.15 -15.02 12.68
C ILE A 58 -1.39 -16.33 11.92
N ARG A 59 -0.92 -17.49 12.44
CA ARG A 59 -1.20 -18.80 11.83
C ARG A 59 -2.69 -19.12 11.70
N GLN A 60 -3.56 -18.48 12.48
CA GLN A 60 -5.01 -18.65 12.39
C GLN A 60 -5.65 -17.81 11.29
N SER A 61 -4.91 -16.84 10.73
CA SER A 61 -5.37 -16.02 9.61
C SER A 61 -5.41 -16.84 8.32
N ALA A 62 -6.47 -16.68 7.53
CA ALA A 62 -6.52 -17.17 6.17
C ALA A 62 -5.45 -16.53 5.27
N TYR A 63 -4.89 -15.39 5.70
CA TYR A 63 -3.88 -14.62 4.99
C TYR A 63 -2.52 -14.70 5.69
N CYS A 64 -2.19 -15.85 6.30
CA CYS A 64 -0.99 -16.04 7.12
C CYS A 64 0.33 -15.98 6.32
N PHE A 65 0.48 -16.82 5.30
CA PHE A 65 1.75 -16.91 4.56
C PHE A 65 2.03 -15.71 3.65
N PRO A 66 1.03 -15.10 2.98
CA PRO A 66 1.26 -13.88 2.19
C PRO A 66 1.84 -12.71 2.99
N CYS A 67 1.59 -12.62 4.30
CA CYS A 67 2.19 -11.61 5.18
C CYS A 67 3.74 -11.60 5.14
N LEU A 68 4.38 -12.76 4.98
CA LEU A 68 5.84 -12.84 4.88
C LEU A 68 6.32 -12.30 3.54
N THR A 69 5.63 -12.64 2.44
CA THR A 69 5.94 -12.12 1.11
C THR A 69 5.81 -10.60 1.07
N GLU A 70 4.74 -10.04 1.67
CA GLU A 70 4.59 -8.60 1.81
C GLU A 70 5.74 -7.97 2.58
N LEU A 71 6.13 -8.57 3.71
CA LEU A 71 7.24 -8.09 4.53
C LEU A 71 8.56 -8.07 3.72
N ASP A 72 8.86 -9.14 2.98
CA ASP A 72 10.07 -9.25 2.16
C ASP A 72 10.10 -8.18 1.05
N VAL A 73 8.97 -7.98 0.35
CA VAL A 73 8.87 -6.97 -0.70
C VAL A 73 8.97 -5.55 -0.13
N LEU A 74 8.21 -5.23 0.92
CA LEU A 74 8.11 -3.89 1.49
C LEU A 74 9.40 -3.44 2.21
N THR A 75 10.24 -4.38 2.62
CA THR A 75 11.53 -4.10 3.24
C THR A 75 12.71 -4.17 2.27
N SER A 76 12.46 -4.47 0.98
CA SER A 76 13.52 -4.58 -0.02
C SER A 76 14.19 -3.23 -0.30
N ALA A 77 15.52 -3.24 -0.43
CA ALA A 77 16.28 -2.05 -0.79
C ALA A 77 15.98 -1.59 -2.23
N SER A 78 15.68 -2.53 -3.13
CA SER A 78 15.31 -2.26 -4.52
C SER A 78 14.01 -1.47 -4.60
N LEU A 79 12.97 -1.89 -3.88
CA LEU A 79 11.68 -1.21 -3.87
C LEU A 79 11.82 0.22 -3.34
N LYS A 80 12.55 0.40 -2.23
CA LYS A 80 12.82 1.74 -1.67
C LYS A 80 13.48 2.68 -2.70
N GLY A 81 14.45 2.18 -3.44
CA GLY A 81 15.10 2.93 -4.53
C GLY A 81 14.14 3.24 -5.68
N ALA A 82 13.34 2.27 -6.10
CA ALA A 82 12.39 2.40 -7.20
C ALA A 82 11.23 3.37 -6.89
N ILE A 83 10.78 3.45 -5.62
CA ILE A 83 9.82 4.44 -5.14
C ILE A 83 10.39 5.86 -5.29
N ALA A 84 11.62 6.08 -4.81
CA ALA A 84 12.27 7.39 -4.86
C ALA A 84 12.54 7.84 -6.31
N GLN A 85 12.93 6.91 -7.20
CA GLN A 85 13.15 7.21 -8.63
C GLN A 85 11.88 7.68 -9.35
N ARG A 86 10.71 7.23 -8.89
CA ARG A 86 9.39 7.69 -9.38
C ARG A 86 8.96 9.04 -8.78
N GLY A 87 9.78 9.65 -7.92
CA GLY A 87 9.49 10.94 -7.29
C GLY A 87 8.55 10.85 -6.08
N TYR A 88 8.22 9.65 -5.61
CA TYR A 88 7.43 9.49 -4.39
C TYR A 88 8.26 9.77 -3.13
N ARG A 89 7.63 10.45 -2.17
CA ARG A 89 8.11 10.57 -0.79
C ARG A 89 7.22 9.72 0.11
N LEU A 90 7.80 8.80 0.87
CA LEU A 90 7.08 8.08 1.91
C LEU A 90 6.61 9.07 2.99
N GLY A 91 5.32 9.01 3.32
CA GLY A 91 4.68 9.93 4.25
C GLY A 91 3.74 9.22 5.21
N SER A 92 3.05 10.00 6.02
CA SER A 92 2.00 9.55 6.94
C SER A 92 0.75 10.42 6.75
N TYR A 93 -0.37 10.09 7.42
CA TYR A 93 -1.56 10.96 7.41
C TYR A 93 -1.33 12.37 7.96
N ARG A 94 -0.17 12.68 8.56
CA ARG A 94 0.18 14.07 8.93
C ARG A 94 0.51 14.94 7.72
N ASP A 95 0.91 14.32 6.60
CA ASP A 95 1.33 14.98 5.36
C ASP A 95 0.17 15.26 4.38
N VAL A 96 -1.04 14.78 4.72
CA VAL A 96 -2.25 14.85 3.91
C VAL A 96 -3.18 15.86 4.49
#